data_AF-A0A8T5FT66-F1
#
_entry.id   AF-A0A8T5FT66-F1
#
_cell.length_a   1.000
_cell.length_b   1.000
_cell.length_c   1.000
_cell.angle_alpha   90.00
_cell.angle_beta   90.00
_cell.angle_gamma   90.00
#
_symmetry.space_group_name_H-M   'P 1'
#
loop_
_entity.id
_entity.type
_entity.pdbx_description
1 polymer ?
#
loop_
_entity_poly.entity_id
_entity_poly.type
_entity_poly.pdbx_seq_one_letter_code
_entity_poly.pdbx_strand_id
1 'polypeptide(L)' 'MNTQINLRLPEKMLVSAKKKADREGYGTVQEYIKEVLRTELFETISSKEIKLVRSLITLSEKNKLYGSEKDLFDKLKSNV' A
#
# COMPACT_ATOMS: atom_id res chain seq x y z
N MET A 1 20.58 -12.33 10.72
CA MET A 1 20.10 -13.41 11.59
C MET A 1 18.62 -13.59 11.30
N ASN A 2 18.17 -14.82 11.08
CA ASN A 2 16.75 -15.11 10.87
C ASN A 2 16.19 -15.70 12.17
N THR A 3 15.12 -15.10 12.69
CA THR A 3 14.45 -15.55 13.92
C THR A 3 13.14 -16.23 13.54
N GLN A 4 12.92 -17.45 14.04
CA GLN A 4 11.66 -18.15 13.87
C GLN A 4 10.68 -17.75 14.97
N ILE A 5 9.44 -17.45 14.57
CA ILE A 5 8.34 -17.13 15.49
C ILE A 5 7.34 -18.29 15.43
N ASN A 6 6.99 -18.84 16.60
CA ASN A 6 5.94 -19.85 16.71
C ASN A 6 4.64 -19.20 17.20
N LEU A 7 3.59 -19.27 16.41
CA LEU A 7 2.30 -18.67 16.71
C LEU A 7 1.23 -19.76 16.89
N ARG A 8 0.40 -19.61 17.92
CA ARG A 8 -0.84 -20.39 18.05
C ARG A 8 -1.99 -19.57 17.48
N LEU A 9 -2.60 -20.06 16.42
CA LEU A 9 -3.72 -19.40 15.74
C LEU A 9 -4.99 -20.23 15.94
N PRO A 10 -6.15 -19.58 16.13
CA PRO A 10 -7.44 -20.26 16.04
C PRO A 10 -7.60 -20.93 14.67
N GLU A 11 -8.19 -22.10 14.63
CA GLU A 11 -8.33 -22.89 13.40
C GLU A 11 -9.02 -22.11 12.27
N LYS A 12 -10.10 -21.39 12.59
CA LYS A 12 -10.82 -20.53 11.63
C LYS A 12 -9.92 -19.47 11.00
N MET A 13 -8.99 -18.90 11.78
CA MET A 13 -8.05 -17.90 11.32
C MET A 13 -7.01 -18.55 10.38
N LEU A 14 -6.47 -19.70 10.76
CA LEU A 14 -5.52 -20.44 9.93
C LEU A 14 -6.14 -20.84 8.57
N VAL A 15 -7.38 -21.33 8.57
CA VAL A 15 -8.10 -21.69 7.34
C VAL A 15 -8.31 -20.47 6.44
N SER A 16 -8.71 -19.34 7.02
CA SER A 16 -8.91 -18.09 6.27
C SER A 16 -7.60 -17.57 5.69
N ALA A 17 -6.52 -17.62 6.47
CA ALA A 17 -5.19 -17.20 6.04
C ALA A 17 -4.66 -18.08 4.89
N LYS A 18 -4.85 -19.41 4.97
CA LYS A 18 -4.49 -20.33 3.87
C LYS A 18 -5.26 -20.02 2.59
N LYS A 19 -6.58 -19.89 2.66
CA LYS A 19 -7.41 -19.54 1.48
C LYS A 19 -6.97 -18.22 0.84
N LYS A 20 -6.58 -17.24 1.64
CA LYS A 20 -6.12 -15.95 1.16
C LYS A 20 -4.72 -16.04 0.55
N ALA A 21 -3.82 -16.79 1.18
CA ALA A 21 -2.49 -17.11 0.66
C ALA A 21 -2.58 -17.78 -0.72
N ASP A 22 -3.44 -18.81 -0.87
CA ASP A 22 -3.63 -19.52 -2.14
C ASP A 22 -4.17 -18.59 -3.23
N ARG A 23 -5.15 -17.73 -2.89
CA ARG A 23 -5.74 -16.77 -3.83
C ARG A 23 -4.73 -15.73 -4.32
N GLU A 24 -3.86 -15.28 -3.44
CA GLU A 24 -2.84 -14.28 -3.74
C GLU A 24 -1.56 -14.90 -4.33
N GLY A 25 -1.52 -16.22 -4.51
CA GLY A 25 -0.43 -16.93 -5.19
C GLY A 25 0.79 -17.25 -4.31
N TYR A 26 0.64 -17.22 -2.99
CA TYR A 26 1.71 -17.58 -2.06
C TYR A 26 1.88 -19.10 -1.96
N GLY A 27 3.12 -19.57 -1.85
CA GLY A 27 3.43 -21.00 -1.74
C GLY A 27 3.09 -21.56 -0.36
N THR A 28 3.18 -20.73 0.69
CA THR A 28 2.79 -21.11 2.05
C THR A 28 2.09 -19.98 2.81
N VAL A 29 1.31 -20.35 3.83
CA VAL A 29 0.72 -19.36 4.76
C VAL A 29 1.78 -18.57 5.54
N GLN A 30 2.99 -19.11 5.72
CA GLN A 30 4.08 -18.41 6.41
C GLN A 30 4.64 -17.28 5.57
N GLU A 31 4.79 -17.50 4.25
CA GLU A 31 5.18 -16.46 3.30
C GLU A 31 4.15 -15.34 3.27
N TYR A 32 2.87 -15.71 3.23
CA TYR A 32 1.77 -14.75 3.29
C TYR A 32 1.81 -13.90 4.57
N ILE A 33 1.95 -14.53 5.75
CA ILE A 33 2.03 -13.80 7.03
C ILE A 33 3.24 -12.86 7.05
N LYS A 34 4.39 -13.30 6.53
CA LYS A 34 5.60 -12.49 6.44
C LYS A 34 5.38 -11.26 5.56
N GLU A 35 4.75 -11.40 4.40
CA GLU A 35 4.48 -10.26 3.51
C GLU A 35 3.44 -9.30 4.09
N VAL A 36 2.38 -9.81 4.72
CA VAL A 36 1.41 -8.95 5.42
C VAL A 36 2.11 -8.13 6.51
N LEU A 37 2.95 -8.77 7.33
CA LEU A 37 3.73 -8.06 8.35
C LEU A 37 4.71 -7.07 7.73
N ARG A 38 5.32 -7.40 6.59
CA ARG A 38 6.22 -6.48 5.88
C ARG A 38 5.47 -5.22 5.44
N THR A 39 4.31 -5.38 4.81
CA THR A 39 3.49 -4.25 4.35
C THR A 39 3.03 -3.39 5.52
N GLU A 40 2.52 -3.98 6.59
CA GLU A 40 2.07 -3.22 7.77
C GLU A 40 3.22 -2.47 8.48
N LEU A 41 4.41 -3.06 8.54
CA LEU A 41 5.54 -2.49 9.29
C LEU A 41 6.41 -1.55 8.46
N PHE A 42 6.49 -1.75 7.14
CA PHE A 42 7.43 -1.05 6.26
C PHE A 42 6.78 -0.31 5.10
N GLU A 43 5.56 -0.68 4.70
CA GLU A 43 4.78 0.01 3.66
C GLU A 43 3.65 0.86 4.24
N THR A 44 3.84 1.43 5.42
CA THR A 44 3.08 2.63 5.79
C THR A 44 3.44 3.74 4.81
N ILE A 45 2.45 4.23 4.05
CA ILE A 45 2.53 5.48 3.29
C ILE A 45 3.24 6.48 4.19
N SER A 46 4.42 6.93 3.77
CA SER A 46 5.28 7.69 4.65
C SER A 46 4.52 8.95 5.09
N SER A 47 4.65 9.36 6.34
CA SER A 47 4.19 10.69 6.77
C SER A 47 4.66 11.81 5.82
N LYS A 48 5.76 11.59 5.08
CA LYS A 48 6.24 12.43 3.98
C LYS A 48 5.33 12.42 2.76
N GLU A 49 4.80 11.29 2.33
CA GLU A 49 3.85 11.18 1.21
C GLU A 49 2.51 11.81 1.57
N ILE A 50 2.03 11.60 2.80
CA ILE A 50 0.83 12.28 3.29
C ILE A 50 1.04 13.80 3.33
N LYS A 51 2.22 14.26 3.75
CA LYS A 51 2.60 15.69 3.70
C LYS A 51 2.72 16.19 2.26
N LEU A 52 3.25 15.39 1.34
CA LEU A 52 3.37 15.74 -0.07
C LEU A 52 1.99 15.92 -0.70
N VAL A 53 1.09 14.95 -0.50
CA VAL A 53 -0.30 15.01 -0.97
C VAL A 53 -1.02 16.22 -0.38
N ARG A 54 -0.90 16.47 0.93
CA ARG A 54 -1.48 17.67 1.55
C ARG A 54 -0.90 18.96 0.96
N SER A 55 0.42 19.02 0.75
CA SER A 55 1.08 20.19 0.16
C SER A 55 0.65 20.42 -1.29
N LEU A 56 0.48 19.36 -2.07
CA LEU A 56 -0.02 19.41 -3.44
C LEU A 56 -1.46 19.90 -3.49
N ILE A 57 -2.32 19.45 -2.57
CA ILE A 57 -3.71 19.92 -2.45
C ILE A 57 -3.71 21.41 -2.10
N THR A 58 -2.94 21.85 -1.10
CA THR A 58 -2.86 23.26 -0.70
C THR A 58 -2.30 24.15 -1.82
N LEU A 59 -1.30 23.69 -2.55
CA LEU A 59 -0.76 24.39 -3.73
C LEU A 59 -1.79 24.47 -4.86
N SER A 60 -2.56 23.41 -5.08
CA SER A 60 -3.61 23.35 -6.09
C SER A 60 -4.78 24.29 -5.75
N GLU A 61 -5.19 24.32 -4.47
CA GLU A 61 -6.20 25.24 -3.93
C GLU A 61 -5.77 26.70 -4.07
N LYS A 62 -4.55 27.01 -3.62
CA LYS A 62 -4.00 28.38 -3.63
C LYS A 62 -3.87 28.93 -5.06
N ASN A 63 -3.51 28.08 -6.01
CA ASN A 63 -3.32 28.45 -7.40
C ASN A 63 -4.60 28.25 -8.26
N LYS A 64 -5.73 27.85 -7.66
CA LYS A 64 -6.99 27.51 -8.36
C LYS A 64 -6.77 26.54 -9.53
N LEU A 65 -5.90 25.56 -9.35
CA LEU A 65 -5.49 24.59 -10.39
C LEU A 65 -6.47 23.43 -10.55
N TYR A 66 -7.75 23.62 -10.23
CA TYR A 66 -8.79 22.64 -10.55
C TYR A 66 -9.10 22.72 -12.05
N GLY A 67 -8.20 22.14 -12.85
CA GLY A 67 -8.47 21.85 -14.26
C GLY A 67 -9.32 20.59 -14.40
N SER A 68 -9.95 20.42 -15.55
CA SER A 68 -10.59 19.14 -15.88
C SER A 68 -9.52 18.04 -15.97
N GLU A 69 -9.92 16.78 -15.77
CA GLU A 69 -9.02 15.62 -15.89
C GLU A 69 -8.25 15.61 -17.22
N LYS A 70 -8.90 16.09 -18.29
CA LYS A 70 -8.31 16.26 -19.62
C LYS A 70 -7.16 17.27 -19.64
N ASP A 71 -7.37 18.44 -19.05
CA ASP A 71 -6.36 19.51 -19.03
C ASP A 71 -5.13 19.12 -18.19
N LEU A 72 -5.35 18.34 -17.13
CA LEU A 72 -4.26 17.80 -16.31
C LEU A 72 -3.43 16.79 -17.11
N PHE A 73 -4.08 15.88 -17.84
CA PHE A 73 -3.42 14.88 -18.67
C PHE A 73 -2.63 15.51 -19.83
N ASP A 74 -3.19 16.52 -20.50
CA ASP A 74 -2.53 17.20 -21.62
C ASP A 74 -1.28 17.97 -21.15
N LYS A 75 -1.33 18.59 -19.97
CA LYS A 75 -0.15 19.26 -19.36
C LYS A 75 0.94 18.29 -18.91
N LEU A 76 0.55 17.12 -18.40
CA LEU A 76 1.52 16.09 -17.99
C LEU A 76 2.22 15.44 -19.19
N LYS A 77 1.51 15.25 -20.30
CA LYS A 77 2.12 14.79 -21.56
C LYS A 77 3.06 15.80 -22.21
N SER A 78 2.85 17.09 -21.98
CA SER A 78 3.66 18.16 -22.59
C SER A 78 5.02 18.40 -21.89
N ASN A 79 5.24 17.78 -20.73
CA ASN A 79 6.48 17.91 -19.92
C ASN A 79 7.34 16.62 -19.90
N VAL A 80 7.06 15.68 -20.82
CA VAL A 80 7.89 14.50 -21.12
C VAL A 80 8.48 14.68 -22.51
#